data_AF-A0A945CVG6-F1
#
_entry.id   AF-A0A945CVG6-F1
#
_cell.length_a   1.000
_cell.length_b   1.000
_cell.length_c   1.000
_cell.angle_alpha   90.00
_cell.angle_beta   90.00
_cell.angle_gamma   90.00
#
_symmetry.space_group_name_H-M   'P 1'
#
loop_
_entity.id
_entity.type
_entity.pdbx_description
1 polymer ?
#
loop_
_entity_poly.entity_id
_entity_poly.type
_entity_poly.pdbx_seq_one_letter_code
_entity_poly.pdbx_strand_id
1 'polypeptide(L)' 'MIGGTHLVAADEPRLQRTLEELRQFDIGRIAPCHCTGFRAQTALCEVFGKRFCLNSAGDTLEFSN' A
#
# COMPACT_ATOMS: atom_id res chain seq x y z
N MET A 1 -5.28 2.64 5.36
CA MET A 1 -5.78 2.30 4.01
C MET A 1 -5.72 0.78 3.83
N ILE A 2 -6.82 0.16 3.37
CA ILE A 2 -6.93 -1.29 3.15
C ILE A 2 -7.54 -1.52 1.77
N GLY A 3 -6.96 -2.40 0.94
CA GLY A 3 -7.53 -2.79 -0.35
C GLY A 3 -6.59 -2.64 -1.55
N GLY A 4 -7.14 -2.83 -2.75
CA GLY A 4 -6.38 -2.73 -4.01
C GLY A 4 -6.28 -1.29 -4.51
N THR A 5 -5.08 -0.90 -4.96
CA THR A 5 -4.80 0.47 -5.47
C THR A 5 -4.74 0.56 -7.00
N HIS A 6 -4.85 -0.57 -7.71
CA HIS A 6 -4.74 -0.65 -9.17
C HIS A 6 -3.42 -0.08 -9.73
N LEU A 7 -2.32 -0.26 -9.00
CA LEU A 7 -0.97 0.15 -9.39
C LEU A 7 -0.19 -0.92 -10.16
N VAL A 8 -0.78 -2.09 -10.42
CA VAL A 8 -0.09 -3.21 -11.11
C VAL A 8 0.49 -2.83 -12.48
N ALA A 9 -0.16 -1.91 -13.20
CA ALA A 9 0.27 -1.40 -14.50
C ALA A 9 0.74 0.06 -14.45
N ALA A 10 1.03 0.61 -13.26
CA ALA A 10 1.55 1.97 -13.14
C ALA A 10 3.00 2.03 -13.62
N ASP A 11 3.30 3.00 -14.47
CA ASP A 11 4.68 3.34 -14.83
C ASP A 11 5.44 3.93 -13.62
N GLU A 12 6.75 4.11 -13.76
CA GLU A 12 7.60 4.62 -12.68
C GLU A 12 7.18 6.03 -12.21
N PRO A 13 6.95 7.01 -13.10
CA PRO A 13 6.55 8.35 -12.65
C PRO A 13 5.22 8.36 -11.89
N ARG A 14 4.21 7.60 -12.34
CA ARG A 14 2.93 7.49 -11.64
C ARG A 14 3.09 6.81 -10.28
N LEU A 15 3.89 5.74 -10.20
CA LEU A 15 4.14 5.05 -8.94
C LEU A 15 4.80 6.00 -7.93
N GLN A 16 5.88 6.68 -8.31
CA GLN A 16 6.59 7.60 -7.43
C GLN A 16 5.70 8.74 -6.93
N ARG A 17 4.98 9.41 -7.85
CA ARG A 17 4.03 10.46 -7.47
C ARG A 17 2.98 9.94 -6.49
N THR A 18 2.43 8.75 -6.74
CA THR A 18 1.44 8.16 -5.82
C THR A 18 2.04 7.94 -4.42
N LEU A 19 3.28 7.43 -4.33
CA LEU A 19 3.96 7.22 -3.06
C LEU A 19 4.23 8.53 -2.32
N GLU A 20 4.65 9.58 -3.04
CA GLU A 20 4.90 10.91 -2.48
C GLU A 20 3.62 11.52 -1.89
N GLU A 21 2.51 11.46 -2.62
CA GLU A 21 1.21 11.95 -2.15
C GLU A 21 0.73 11.15 -0.95
N LEU A 22 0.85 9.81 -0.98
CA LEU A 22 0.45 8.95 0.13
C LEU A 22 1.23 9.25 1.43
N ARG A 23 2.46 9.75 1.34
CA ARG A 23 3.26 10.15 2.52
C ARG A 23 2.75 11.42 3.20
N GLN A 24 2.00 12.27 2.48
CA GLN A 24 1.44 13.50 3.04
C GLN A 24 0.25 13.23 3.97
N PHE A 25 -0.37 12.05 3.85
CA PHE A 25 -1.46 11.64 4.72
C PHE A 25 -0.92 10.97 5.99
N ASP A 26 -1.58 11.22 7.13
CA ASP A 26 -1.32 10.53 8.38
C ASP A 26 -1.92 9.11 8.39
N ILE A 27 -1.34 8.23 7.56
CA ILE A 27 -1.80 6.85 7.42
C ILE A 27 -1.14 5.99 8.49
N GLY A 28 -1.90 5.54 9.50
CA GLY A 28 -1.40 4.65 10.54
C GLY A 28 -0.99 3.25 10.04
N ARG A 29 -1.76 2.67 9.09
CA ARG A 29 -1.53 1.35 8.49
C ARG A 29 -1.87 1.34 7.00
N ILE A 30 -1.05 0.65 6.21
CA ILE A 30 -1.28 0.41 4.78
C ILE A 30 -1.30 -1.09 4.49
N ALA A 31 -2.43 -1.56 3.96
CA ALA A 31 -2.68 -2.97 3.74
C ALA A 31 -3.13 -3.24 2.28
N PRO A 32 -2.20 -3.13 1.30
CA PRO A 32 -2.53 -3.32 -0.10
C PRO A 32 -2.79 -4.79 -0.45
N CYS A 33 -3.64 -5.03 -1.45
CA CYS A 33 -3.92 -6.37 -1.95
C CYS A 33 -4.09 -6.42 -3.48
N HIS A 34 -4.20 -7.65 -4.02
CA HIS A 34 -4.66 -7.97 -5.38
C HIS A 34 -4.08 -7.07 -6.48
N CYS A 35 -4.89 -6.14 -7.00
CA CYS A 35 -4.59 -5.30 -8.16
C CYS A 35 -3.53 -4.21 -7.90
N THR A 36 -3.00 -4.12 -6.67
CA THR A 36 -1.82 -3.30 -6.39
C THR A 36 -0.60 -3.83 -7.15
N GLY A 37 -0.47 -5.16 -7.29
CA GLY A 37 0.67 -5.79 -7.97
C GLY A 37 1.95 -5.80 -7.14
N PHE A 38 2.81 -6.80 -7.37
CA PHE A 38 3.97 -7.07 -6.52
C PHE A 38 4.96 -5.89 -6.45
N ARG A 39 5.34 -5.31 -7.60
CA ARG A 39 6.27 -4.17 -7.66
C ARG A 39 5.79 -2.99 -6.79
N ALA A 40 4.52 -2.62 -6.90
CA ALA A 40 3.98 -1.52 -6.11
C ALA A 40 3.82 -1.89 -4.63
N GLN A 41 3.50 -3.15 -4.31
CA GLN A 41 3.48 -3.63 -2.92
C GLN A 41 4.86 -3.51 -2.27
N THR A 42 5.93 -3.87 -2.96
CA THR A 42 7.31 -3.72 -2.47
C THR A 42 7.65 -2.25 -2.23
N ALA A 43 7.36 -1.37 -3.18
CA ALA A 43 7.61 0.07 -3.01
C ALA A 43 6.82 0.67 -1.83
N LEU A 44 5.56 0.24 -1.64
CA LEU A 44 4.76 0.63 -0.47
C LEU A 44 5.37 0.08 0.83
N CYS A 45 5.90 -1.14 0.83
CA CYS A 45 6.59 -1.71 1.99
C CYS A 45 7.84 -0.91 2.35
N GLU A 46 8.66 -0.52 1.36
CA GLU A 46 9.86 0.29 1.56
C GLU A 46 9.52 1.69 2.14
N VAL A 47 8.48 2.34 1.62
CA VAL A 47 8.09 3.70 2.06
C VAL A 47 7.40 3.70 3.43
N PHE A 48 6.54 2.72 3.71
CA PHE A 48 5.70 2.71 4.92
C PHE A 48 6.25 1.83 6.05
N GLY A 49 7.22 0.94 5.76
CA GLY A 49 7.94 0.13 6.75
C GLY A 49 7.00 -0.62 7.69
N LYS A 50 7.13 -0.37 9.00
CA LYS A 50 6.30 -1.01 10.05
C LYS A 50 4.79 -0.74 9.93
N ARG A 51 4.38 0.25 9.14
CA ARG A 51 2.97 0.54 8.87
C ARG A 51 2.41 -0.32 7.74
N PHE A 52 3.25 -0.98 6.95
CA PHE A 52 2.86 -1.89 5.88
C PHE A 52 2.44 -3.26 6.44
N CYS A 53 1.41 -3.84 5.85
CA CYS A 53 0.96 -5.20 6.07
C CYS A 53 0.49 -5.77 4.72
N LEU A 54 0.92 -6.98 4.34
CA LEU A 54 0.34 -7.62 3.16
C LEU A 54 -1.06 -8.12 3.50
N ASN A 55 -2.07 -7.76 2.70
CA ASN A 55 -3.44 -8.20 2.89
C ASN A 55 -3.82 -9.29 1.87
N SER A 56 -4.09 -10.48 2.37
CA SER A 56 -4.44 -11.69 1.61
C SER A 56 -5.80 -12.23 2.03
N ALA A 57 -6.37 -13.10 1.20
CA ALA A 57 -7.64 -13.74 1.52
C ALA A 57 -7.51 -14.57 2.81
N GLY A 58 -8.41 -14.34 3.76
CA GLY A 58 -8.40 -15.00 5.07
C GLY A 58 -7.70 -14.22 6.18
N ASP A 59 -6.99 -13.13 5.86
CA ASP A 59 -6.38 -12.29 6.89
C ASP A 59 -7.44 -11.54 7.70
N THR A 60 -7.19 -11.41 9.00
CA THR A 60 -7.98 -10.56 9.91
C THR A 60 -7.13 -9.37 10.34
N LEU A 61 -7.64 -8.16 10.14
CA LEU A 61 -6.98 -6.91 10.51
C LEU A 61 -7.78 -6.22 11.61
N GLU A 62 -7.16 -6.04 12.77
CA GLU A 62 -7.77 -5.36 13.91
C GLU A 62 -7.22 -3.94 14.07
N PHE A 63 -8.11 -3.01 14.41
CA PHE A 63 -7.78 -1.60 14.62
C PHE A 63 -8.40 -1.14 15.93
N SER A 64 -7.59 -0.54 16.80
CA SER A 64 -8.03 0.18 17.98
C SER A 64 -8.28 1.65 17.65
N ASN A 65 -9.24 2.25 18.35
CA ASN A 65 -9.62 3.65 18.23
C ASN A 65 -8.89 4.52 19.26
#